data_AF-A0A932U0A7-F1
#
_entry.id   AF-A0A932U0A7-F1
#
_cell.length_a   1.000
_cell.length_b   1.000
_cell.length_c   1.000
_cell.angle_alpha   90.00
_cell.angle_beta   90.00
_cell.angle_gamma   90.00
#
_symmetry.space_group_name_H-M   'P 1'
#
loop_
_entity.id
_entity.type
_entity.pdbx_description
1 polymer ?
#
loop_
_entity_poly.entity_id
_entity_poly.type
_entity_poly.pdbx_seq_one_letter_code
_entity_poly.pdbx_strand_id
1 'polypeptide(L)'
;MPKKLIEVALPLEAINAESAREKSIRHGHPSTLHLWWARRPLAACRAVLFAQMVDDPSGHPELFPTDEAQESERQRLFRLIEELVKWENVNNEALLAEARAEIRKYAPDGLPPPVLDPFAGGGSIPLEAQRLGLRAYASDLNPVAVLINKALIEIPPKFAGMPPVNPTRRGGPPWPPATPRLATGQAQGPVPTVLLTGDDWKGSAGLAEDVRYYGQWMRDEAERRIGHLYPPVSGDQRSATGEREDDPQSPVASRQSPLTVIAWLWARTVACPNPACRARMPLVRSFELSTKAGKRAWVQPLIDRNVQPSQVRFSVHTAGRGGPAQPSATHPPAGTVERRGAVCICCDTPVSFDHVREEGRAGRMGAQLMAIVAEGDRQRVYLPPTPEQEAIAASACPQNVPDTDLPEQALGFRVQLYGMKKHRDLFTPRQLVALTTFSDLVGEARQRVLADAESAGLAAARAASYADAVATYLGMTVDKQADLANALNRWEPVAQCPRQLFARQAIPMVWDFAEGNPLGTSSGSWQVLLDNLTRSFTSPAFEFSRQKSGVVVQSNDTAGLSYDFAYDAERTISRLRI
;
A
#
# COMPACT_ATOMS: atom_id res chain seq x y z
N MET A 1 -41.70 -6.98 20.34
CA MET A 1 -40.86 -5.97 19.69
C MET A 1 -41.46 -5.71 18.32
N PRO A 2 -41.52 -4.45 17.85
CA PRO A 2 -41.86 -4.16 16.46
C PRO A 2 -40.93 -4.94 15.52
N LYS A 3 -41.44 -5.38 14.37
CA LYS A 3 -40.60 -6.01 13.34
C LYS A 3 -39.60 -4.99 12.82
N LYS A 4 -38.36 -5.39 12.59
CA LYS A 4 -37.34 -4.57 11.93
C LYS A 4 -37.47 -4.67 10.42
N LEU A 5 -37.07 -3.60 9.71
CA LEU A 5 -37.13 -3.57 8.25
C LEU A 5 -36.35 -4.73 7.61
N ILE A 6 -35.19 -5.07 8.19
CA ILE A 6 -34.35 -6.20 7.73
C ILE A 6 -35.05 -7.57 7.79
N GLU A 7 -36.05 -7.74 8.66
CA GLU A 7 -36.78 -9.01 8.81
C GLU A 7 -37.85 -9.21 7.72
N VAL A 8 -38.17 -8.15 6.98
CA VAL A 8 -39.27 -8.14 6.00
C VAL A 8 -38.73 -8.05 4.58
N ALA A 9 -38.04 -6.97 4.23
CA ALA A 9 -37.54 -6.77 2.86
C ALA A 9 -36.43 -5.71 2.78
N LEU A 10 -35.62 -5.80 1.72
CA LEU A 10 -34.52 -4.89 1.41
C LEU A 10 -34.42 -4.65 -0.11
N PRO A 11 -33.95 -3.47 -0.58
CA PRO A 11 -33.70 -3.21 -1.99
C PRO A 11 -32.40 -3.89 -2.46
N LEU A 12 -32.42 -5.23 -2.51
CA LEU A 12 -31.23 -6.06 -2.76
C LEU A 12 -30.55 -5.77 -4.11
N GLU A 13 -31.30 -5.40 -5.14
CA GLU A 13 -30.75 -5.08 -6.45
C GLU A 13 -29.80 -3.88 -6.39
N ALA A 14 -30.23 -2.78 -5.77
CA ALA A 14 -29.40 -1.58 -5.57
C ALA A 14 -28.19 -1.87 -4.66
N ILE A 15 -28.40 -2.60 -3.56
CA ILE A 15 -27.32 -2.97 -2.62
C ILE A 15 -26.25 -3.80 -3.35
N ASN A 16 -26.66 -4.79 -4.16
CA ASN A 16 -25.75 -5.67 -4.89
C ASN A 16 -25.00 -4.93 -6.00
N ALA A 17 -25.68 -4.04 -6.73
CA ALA A 17 -25.07 -3.22 -7.77
C ALA A 17 -23.94 -2.35 -7.21
N GLU A 18 -24.20 -1.59 -6.14
CA GLU A 18 -23.19 -0.74 -5.51
C GLU A 18 -22.08 -1.55 -4.82
N SER A 19 -22.42 -2.69 -4.20
CA SER A 19 -21.42 -3.59 -3.61
C SER A 19 -20.46 -4.18 -4.66
N ALA A 20 -20.94 -4.44 -5.88
CA ALA A 20 -20.09 -4.89 -6.98
C ALA A 20 -19.23 -3.75 -7.53
N ARG A 21 -19.81 -2.56 -7.69
CA ARG A 21 -19.14 -1.34 -8.15
C ARG A 21 -17.98 -0.95 -7.23
N GLU A 22 -18.18 -1.01 -5.91
CA GLU A 22 -17.19 -0.65 -4.88
C GLU A 22 -15.84 -1.39 -5.05
N LYS A 23 -15.83 -2.64 -5.56
CA LYS A 23 -14.60 -3.42 -5.79
C LYS A 23 -13.62 -2.76 -6.78
N SER A 24 -14.14 -1.89 -7.65
CA SER A 24 -13.35 -1.16 -8.65
C SER A 24 -12.81 0.18 -8.15
N ILE A 25 -13.26 0.65 -6.98
CA ILE A 25 -12.88 1.96 -6.43
C ILE A 25 -11.49 1.84 -5.81
N ARG A 26 -10.52 2.53 -6.42
CA ARG A 26 -9.10 2.48 -6.02
C ARG A 26 -8.61 3.72 -5.28
N HIS A 27 -9.42 4.78 -5.21
CA HIS A 27 -9.07 6.02 -4.55
C HIS A 27 -10.00 6.28 -3.38
N GLY A 28 -9.44 6.69 -2.24
CA GLY A 28 -10.20 7.06 -1.06
C GLY A 28 -10.84 5.92 -0.26
N HIS A 29 -10.96 4.73 -0.85
CA HIS A 29 -11.48 3.56 -0.16
C HIS A 29 -10.56 3.11 0.99
N PRO A 30 -11.07 2.69 2.17
CA PRO A 30 -10.29 2.04 3.23
C PRO A 30 -9.23 0.99 2.83
N SER A 31 -9.35 0.26 1.69
CA SER A 31 -8.26 -0.63 1.22
C SER A 31 -6.97 0.09 0.85
N THR A 32 -7.05 1.39 0.60
CA THR A 32 -5.88 2.22 0.31
C THR A 32 -5.04 2.49 1.55
N LEU A 33 -5.66 2.44 2.74
CA LEU A 33 -4.98 2.52 4.02
C LEU A 33 -4.23 1.21 4.33
N HIS A 34 -4.92 0.08 4.21
CA HIS A 34 -4.33 -1.26 4.31
C HIS A 34 -5.22 -2.29 3.63
N LEU A 35 -4.63 -3.30 3.00
CA LEU A 35 -5.41 -4.39 2.39
C LEU A 35 -5.87 -5.38 3.47
N TRP A 36 -7.17 -5.64 3.53
CA TRP A 36 -7.73 -6.76 4.30
C TRP A 36 -8.47 -7.71 3.37
N TRP A 37 -8.14 -9.00 3.41
CA TRP A 37 -8.60 -9.98 2.42
C TRP A 37 -10.09 -10.28 2.49
N ALA A 38 -10.67 -10.30 3.70
CA ALA A 38 -12.07 -10.65 3.92
C ALA A 38 -12.96 -9.41 4.12
N ARG A 39 -12.68 -8.33 3.38
CA ARG A 39 -13.41 -7.07 3.56
C ARG A 39 -14.84 -7.15 3.01
N ARG A 40 -15.81 -6.73 3.82
CA ARG A 40 -17.22 -6.60 3.42
C ARG A 40 -17.45 -5.27 2.66
N PRO A 41 -18.33 -5.26 1.63
CA PRO A 41 -18.69 -4.01 0.95
C PRO A 41 -19.32 -3.01 1.92
N LEU A 42 -18.88 -1.75 1.86
CA LEU A 42 -19.40 -0.67 2.72
C LEU A 42 -20.89 -0.42 2.42
N ALA A 43 -21.28 -0.46 1.14
CA ALA A 43 -22.68 -0.35 0.72
C ALA A 43 -23.59 -1.35 1.47
N ALA A 44 -23.23 -2.64 1.44
CA ALA A 44 -23.98 -3.69 2.13
C ALA A 44 -23.98 -3.50 3.66
N CYS A 45 -22.83 -3.18 4.26
CA CYS A 45 -22.75 -2.92 5.70
C CYS A 45 -23.67 -1.77 6.13
N ARG A 46 -23.67 -0.65 5.40
CA ARG A 46 -24.51 0.52 5.67
C ARG A 46 -26.00 0.19 5.58
N ALA A 47 -26.43 -0.48 4.50
CA ALA A 47 -27.83 -0.85 4.30
C ALA A 47 -28.34 -1.79 5.40
N VAL A 48 -27.56 -2.84 5.71
CA VAL A 48 -27.91 -3.82 6.74
C VAL A 48 -27.99 -3.17 8.12
N LEU A 49 -27.02 -2.33 8.50
CA LEU A 49 -27.03 -1.63 9.78
C LEU A 49 -28.24 -0.68 9.90
N PHE A 50 -28.54 0.08 8.84
CA PHE A 50 -29.72 0.96 8.83
C PHE A 50 -31.01 0.16 9.03
N ALA A 51 -31.21 -0.91 8.25
CA ALA A 51 -32.42 -1.72 8.31
C ALA A 51 -32.56 -2.56 9.59
N GLN A 52 -31.47 -2.81 10.33
CA GLN A 52 -31.51 -3.40 11.67
C GLN A 52 -32.01 -2.41 12.74
N MET A 53 -31.80 -1.12 12.52
CA MET A 53 -32.11 -0.07 13.50
C MET A 53 -33.50 0.52 13.30
N VAL A 54 -34.03 0.49 12.07
CA VAL A 54 -35.35 1.03 11.70
C VAL A 54 -36.43 -0.05 11.76
N ASP A 55 -37.58 0.30 12.33
CA ASP A 55 -38.74 -0.59 12.38
C ASP A 55 -39.45 -0.65 11.03
N ASP A 56 -40.01 -1.81 10.75
CA ASP A 56 -40.92 -2.04 9.66
C ASP A 56 -42.24 -1.28 9.89
N PRO A 57 -42.85 -0.65 8.87
CA PRO A 57 -44.16 -0.01 9.01
C PRO A 57 -45.25 -0.96 9.51
N SER A 58 -45.18 -2.26 9.20
CA SER A 58 -46.12 -3.27 9.71
C SER A 58 -46.01 -3.53 11.22
N GLY A 59 -44.90 -3.10 11.85
CA GLY A 59 -44.73 -3.10 13.30
C GLY A 59 -45.47 -1.96 14.01
N HIS A 60 -46.03 -1.01 13.25
CA HIS A 60 -46.67 0.22 13.74
C HIS A 60 -48.04 0.46 13.10
N PRO A 61 -49.03 -0.43 13.29
CA PRO A 61 -50.37 -0.25 12.72
C PRO A 61 -51.08 1.03 13.21
N GLU A 62 -50.67 1.58 14.34
CA GLU A 62 -51.13 2.87 14.86
C GLU A 62 -50.67 4.08 14.03
N LEU A 63 -49.55 3.93 13.29
CA LEU A 63 -49.02 4.94 12.38
C LEU A 63 -49.35 4.62 10.91
N PHE A 64 -49.40 3.33 10.56
CA PHE A 64 -49.61 2.83 9.21
C PHE A 64 -50.75 1.78 9.19
N PRO A 65 -52.02 2.23 9.26
CA PRO A 65 -53.15 1.35 9.52
C PRO A 65 -53.58 0.47 8.34
N THR A 66 -53.12 0.74 7.11
CA THR A 66 -53.46 -0.04 5.91
C THR A 66 -52.22 -0.61 5.23
N ASP A 67 -52.39 -1.69 4.48
CA ASP A 67 -51.31 -2.32 3.72
C ASP A 67 -50.68 -1.34 2.72
N GLU A 68 -51.48 -0.47 2.10
CA GLU A 68 -50.99 0.58 1.19
C GLU A 68 -50.15 1.63 1.92
N ALA A 69 -50.52 2.02 3.15
CA ALA A 69 -49.75 2.95 3.96
C ALA A 69 -48.41 2.33 4.41
N GLN A 70 -48.44 1.06 4.79
CA GLN A 70 -47.23 0.30 5.16
C GLN A 70 -46.29 0.17 3.97
N GLU A 71 -46.81 -0.16 2.79
CA GLU A 71 -46.00 -0.30 1.58
C GLU A 71 -45.44 1.05 1.11
N SER A 72 -46.22 2.13 1.16
CA SER A 72 -45.75 3.47 0.80
C SER A 72 -44.58 3.93 1.69
N GLU A 73 -44.67 3.72 3.01
CA GLU A 73 -43.58 4.05 3.93
C GLU A 73 -42.37 3.13 3.73
N ARG A 74 -42.59 1.84 3.48
CA ARG A 74 -41.52 0.89 3.16
C ARG A 74 -40.75 1.32 1.92
N GLN A 75 -41.47 1.74 0.86
CA GLN A 75 -40.85 2.24 -0.35
C GLN A 75 -40.09 3.56 -0.11
N ARG A 76 -40.51 4.41 0.83
CA ARG A 76 -39.71 5.58 1.26
C ARG A 76 -38.40 5.14 1.92
N LEU A 77 -38.46 4.18 2.85
CA LEU A 77 -37.26 3.62 3.50
C LEU A 77 -36.32 2.94 2.50
N PHE A 78 -36.86 2.27 1.46
CA PHE A 78 -36.06 1.69 0.39
C PHE A 78 -35.34 2.74 -0.44
N ARG A 79 -36.03 3.81 -0.86
CA ARG A 79 -35.39 4.94 -1.56
C ARG A 79 -34.26 5.55 -0.73
N LEU A 80 -34.46 5.67 0.59
CA LEU A 80 -33.40 6.14 1.49
C LEU A 80 -32.20 5.17 1.50
N ILE A 81 -32.42 3.85 1.57
CA ILE A 81 -31.34 2.86 1.47
C ILE A 81 -30.63 2.93 0.10
N GLU A 82 -31.39 3.04 -1.00
CA GLU A 82 -30.85 3.15 -2.36
C GLU A 82 -29.94 4.36 -2.53
N GLU A 83 -30.29 5.51 -1.95
CA GLU A 83 -29.39 6.66 -1.90
C GLU A 83 -28.21 6.44 -0.96
N LEU A 84 -28.44 5.84 0.21
CA LEU A 84 -27.39 5.58 1.18
C LEU A 84 -26.30 4.68 0.62
N VAL A 85 -26.62 3.67 -0.20
CA VAL A 85 -25.61 2.70 -0.70
C VAL A 85 -24.69 3.24 -1.79
N LYS A 86 -25.06 4.36 -2.44
CA LYS A 86 -24.24 4.96 -3.50
C LYS A 86 -22.92 5.47 -2.97
N TRP A 87 -21.83 5.17 -3.68
CA TRP A 87 -20.49 5.66 -3.31
C TRP A 87 -20.42 7.19 -3.24
N GLU A 88 -21.11 7.88 -4.15
CA GLU A 88 -21.13 9.34 -4.23
C GLU A 88 -21.74 9.99 -2.98
N ASN A 89 -22.58 9.26 -2.25
CA ASN A 89 -23.32 9.74 -1.09
C ASN A 89 -22.66 9.39 0.25
N VAL A 90 -21.48 8.74 0.28
CA VAL A 90 -20.87 8.28 1.53
C VAL A 90 -20.54 9.40 2.52
N ASN A 91 -20.36 10.64 2.05
CA ASN A 91 -20.17 11.84 2.88
C ASN A 91 -21.29 12.88 2.74
N ASN A 92 -22.44 12.50 2.18
CA ASN A 92 -23.59 13.39 2.06
C ASN A 92 -24.23 13.59 3.46
N GLU A 93 -23.81 14.63 4.17
CA GLU A 93 -24.22 14.86 5.56
C GLU A 93 -25.74 15.09 5.71
N ALA A 94 -26.42 15.66 4.71
CA ALA A 94 -27.87 15.82 4.74
C ALA A 94 -28.59 14.46 4.71
N LEU A 95 -28.16 13.57 3.81
CA LEU A 95 -28.67 12.20 3.73
C LEU A 95 -28.34 11.38 4.98
N LEU A 96 -27.12 11.52 5.50
CA LEU A 96 -26.72 10.86 6.74
C LEU A 96 -27.52 11.38 7.95
N ALA A 97 -27.84 12.67 7.99
CA ALA A 97 -28.68 13.26 9.03
C ALA A 97 -30.11 12.73 8.97
N GLU A 98 -30.69 12.58 7.77
CA GLU A 98 -31.99 11.92 7.56
C GLU A 98 -31.97 10.48 8.07
N ALA A 99 -30.97 9.69 7.66
CA ALA A 99 -30.82 8.31 8.12
C ALA A 99 -30.68 8.21 9.65
N ARG A 100 -29.86 9.09 10.27
CA ARG A 100 -29.70 9.18 11.73
C ARG A 100 -30.98 9.62 12.43
N ALA A 101 -31.82 10.44 11.80
CA ALA A 101 -33.11 10.83 12.35
C ALA A 101 -34.09 9.65 12.34
N GLU A 102 -34.14 8.90 11.25
CA GLU A 102 -34.97 7.70 11.15
C GLU A 102 -34.54 6.63 12.18
N ILE A 103 -33.24 6.41 12.33
CA ILE A 103 -32.71 5.49 13.36
C ILE A 103 -33.13 5.93 14.77
N ARG A 104 -33.08 7.24 15.08
CA ARG A 104 -33.47 7.76 16.40
C ARG A 104 -34.97 7.65 16.65
N LYS A 105 -35.82 7.79 15.63
CA LYS A 105 -37.27 7.65 15.72
C LYS A 105 -37.70 6.30 16.31
N TYR A 106 -37.00 5.23 15.95
CA TYR A 106 -37.30 3.85 16.38
C TYR A 106 -36.40 3.35 17.52
N ALA A 107 -35.51 4.20 18.04
CA ALA A 107 -34.66 3.86 19.17
C ALA A 107 -35.37 4.15 20.50
N PRO A 108 -35.27 3.25 21.51
CA PRO A 108 -35.73 3.55 22.87
C PRO A 108 -35.10 4.86 23.37
N ASP A 109 -35.93 5.78 23.87
CA ASP A 109 -35.53 7.12 24.35
C ASP A 109 -34.72 7.95 23.36
N GLY A 110 -34.81 7.64 22.05
CA GLY A 110 -34.00 8.27 21.01
C GLY A 110 -32.51 7.92 21.08
N LEU A 111 -32.15 6.85 21.79
CA LEU A 111 -30.78 6.38 22.01
C LEU A 111 -30.55 5.03 21.32
N PRO A 112 -30.02 5.02 20.09
CA PRO A 112 -29.76 3.78 19.37
C PRO A 112 -28.78 2.88 20.13
N PRO A 113 -28.99 1.55 20.10
CA PRO A 113 -28.07 0.62 20.74
C PRO A 113 -26.68 0.68 20.09
N PRO A 114 -25.62 0.35 20.85
CA PRO A 114 -24.29 0.23 20.27
C PRO A 114 -24.21 -0.95 19.29
N VAL A 115 -23.35 -0.83 18.28
CA VAL A 115 -23.00 -1.91 17.36
C VAL A 115 -21.72 -2.56 17.86
N LEU A 116 -21.75 -3.88 17.98
CA LEU A 116 -20.62 -4.71 18.37
C LEU A 116 -20.24 -5.65 17.22
N ASP A 117 -19.00 -5.57 16.76
CA ASP A 117 -18.42 -6.48 15.77
C ASP A 117 -17.21 -7.21 16.37
N PRO A 118 -17.39 -8.45 16.87
CA PRO A 118 -16.34 -9.18 17.57
C PRO A 118 -15.29 -9.84 16.65
N PHE A 119 -15.44 -9.71 15.33
CA PHE A 119 -14.51 -10.19 14.30
C PHE A 119 -14.37 -9.16 13.19
N ALA A 120 -14.04 -7.94 13.60
CA ALA A 120 -14.16 -6.76 12.76
C ALA A 120 -13.30 -6.81 11.50
N GLY A 121 -12.20 -7.57 11.50
CA GLY A 121 -11.33 -7.74 10.37
C GLY A 121 -10.89 -6.39 9.78
N GLY A 122 -11.36 -6.07 8.57
CA GLY A 122 -11.05 -4.82 7.89
C GLY A 122 -11.83 -3.59 8.35
N GLY A 123 -12.76 -3.72 9.29
CA GLY A 123 -13.46 -2.61 9.93
C GLY A 123 -14.63 -1.99 9.16
N SER A 124 -15.17 -2.67 8.13
CA SER A 124 -16.29 -2.15 7.34
C SER A 124 -17.55 -1.88 8.17
N ILE A 125 -17.98 -2.84 9.00
CA ILE A 125 -19.18 -2.71 9.84
C ILE A 125 -19.04 -1.58 10.85
N PRO A 126 -17.98 -1.52 11.70
CA PRO A 126 -17.88 -0.46 12.68
C PRO A 126 -17.68 0.93 12.06
N LEU A 127 -17.03 1.02 10.89
CA LEU A 127 -16.92 2.30 10.16
C LEU A 127 -18.29 2.81 9.70
N GLU A 128 -19.12 1.94 9.12
CA GLU A 128 -20.47 2.32 8.68
C GLU A 128 -21.43 2.54 9.84
N ALA A 129 -21.24 1.86 10.97
CA ALA A 129 -21.97 2.13 12.21
C ALA A 129 -21.70 3.56 12.70
N GLN A 130 -20.43 4.01 12.73
CA GLN A 130 -20.10 5.40 13.03
C GLN A 130 -20.74 6.38 12.04
N ARG A 131 -20.73 6.06 10.75
CA ARG A 131 -21.33 6.90 9.71
C ARG A 131 -22.82 7.12 9.96
N LEU A 132 -23.52 6.10 10.43
CA LEU A 132 -24.93 6.13 10.83
C LEU A 132 -25.17 6.70 12.25
N GLY A 133 -24.15 7.27 12.92
CA GLY A 133 -24.29 7.89 14.25
C GLY A 133 -24.37 6.89 15.42
N LEU A 134 -24.05 5.63 15.17
CA LEU A 134 -24.06 4.57 16.18
C LEU A 134 -22.73 4.53 16.94
N ARG A 135 -22.76 4.07 18.20
CA ARG A 135 -21.52 3.72 18.92
C ARG A 135 -21.00 2.42 18.34
N ALA A 136 -19.74 2.38 17.94
CA ALA A 136 -19.13 1.20 17.35
C ALA A 136 -18.06 0.61 18.29
N TYR A 137 -18.21 -0.67 18.61
CA TYR A 137 -17.25 -1.49 19.32
C TYR A 137 -16.74 -2.57 18.37
N ALA A 138 -15.44 -2.62 18.17
CA ALA A 138 -14.79 -3.58 17.29
C ALA A 138 -13.77 -4.40 18.09
N SER A 139 -13.76 -5.71 17.89
CA SER A 139 -12.66 -6.54 18.36
C SER A 139 -12.18 -7.50 17.29
N ASP A 140 -10.92 -7.89 17.42
CA ASP A 140 -10.33 -8.98 16.63
C ASP A 140 -9.14 -9.56 17.40
N LEU A 141 -8.84 -10.84 17.17
CA LEU A 141 -7.65 -11.47 17.70
C LEU A 141 -6.40 -11.02 16.93
N ASN A 142 -6.56 -10.75 15.63
CA ASN A 142 -5.48 -10.40 14.74
C ASN A 142 -5.03 -8.94 14.99
N PRO A 143 -3.76 -8.71 15.41
CA PRO A 143 -3.28 -7.36 15.71
C PRO A 143 -3.33 -6.42 14.49
N VAL A 144 -3.23 -6.95 13.26
CA VAL A 144 -3.36 -6.16 12.03
C VAL A 144 -4.80 -5.66 11.85
N ALA A 145 -5.79 -6.51 12.09
CA ALA A 145 -7.20 -6.10 12.06
C ALA A 145 -7.48 -5.02 13.11
N VAL A 146 -6.98 -5.20 14.32
CA VAL A 146 -7.09 -4.21 15.40
C VAL A 146 -6.46 -2.88 15.00
N LEU A 147 -5.25 -2.90 14.43
CA LEU A 147 -4.55 -1.69 13.97
C LEU A 147 -5.36 -0.95 12.89
N ILE A 148 -5.88 -1.68 11.90
CA ILE A 148 -6.75 -1.12 10.85
C ILE A 148 -7.97 -0.46 11.48
N ASN A 149 -8.67 -1.15 12.37
CA ASN A 149 -9.84 -0.60 13.04
C ASN A 149 -9.49 0.65 13.85
N LYS A 150 -8.39 0.66 14.61
CA LYS A 150 -7.94 1.85 15.35
C LYS A 150 -7.74 3.04 14.42
N ALA A 151 -7.08 2.81 13.28
CA ALA A 151 -6.82 3.83 12.28
C ALA A 151 -8.09 4.29 11.52
N LEU A 152 -9.14 3.48 11.48
CA LEU A 152 -10.42 3.80 10.81
C LEU A 152 -11.41 4.53 11.73
N ILE A 153 -11.63 4.02 12.94
CA ILE A 153 -12.78 4.41 13.77
C ILE A 153 -12.39 5.02 15.13
N GLU A 154 -11.17 4.78 15.62
CA GLU A 154 -10.77 5.23 16.96
C GLU A 154 -9.93 6.51 16.91
N ILE A 155 -8.89 6.54 16.07
CA ILE A 155 -7.94 7.65 15.98
C ILE A 155 -8.55 8.90 15.30
N PRO A 156 -9.19 8.80 14.11
CA PRO A 156 -9.72 9.98 13.42
C PRO A 156 -10.65 10.87 14.26
N PRO A 157 -11.64 10.34 15.02
CA PRO A 157 -12.51 11.21 15.83
C PRO A 157 -11.80 11.81 17.06
N LYS A 158 -10.73 11.19 17.59
CA LYS A 158 -9.99 11.72 18.76
C LYS A 158 -9.28 13.05 18.45
N PHE A 159 -8.87 13.24 17.20
CA PHE A 159 -8.12 14.41 16.75
C PHE A 159 -8.85 15.22 15.69
N ALA A 160 -10.16 15.03 15.57
CA ALA A 160 -10.98 15.74 14.61
C ALA A 160 -10.98 17.25 14.91
N GLY A 161 -10.85 18.07 13.87
CA GLY A 161 -10.88 19.53 14.00
C GLY A 161 -9.60 20.16 14.55
N MET A 162 -8.58 19.35 14.88
CA MET A 162 -7.34 19.88 15.43
C MET A 162 -6.42 20.41 14.32
N PRO A 163 -5.76 21.57 14.51
CA PRO A 163 -4.70 22.01 13.63
C PRO A 163 -3.48 21.07 13.74
N PRO A 164 -2.66 20.97 12.68
CA PRO A 164 -1.41 20.22 12.73
C PRO A 164 -0.42 20.83 13.73
N VAL A 165 0.41 19.99 14.35
CA VAL A 165 1.46 20.39 15.29
C VAL A 165 2.80 20.63 14.62
N ASN A 166 2.99 20.30 13.34
CA ASN A 166 4.27 20.56 12.67
C ASN A 166 4.67 22.04 12.69
N PRO A 167 5.98 22.36 12.84
CA PRO A 167 6.45 23.72 13.00
C PRO A 167 6.15 24.60 11.78
N THR A 168 6.22 24.07 10.56
CA THR A 168 5.98 24.85 9.33
C THR A 168 4.59 25.47 9.29
N ARG A 169 3.55 24.71 9.66
CA ARG A 169 2.17 25.22 9.71
C ARG A 169 1.92 26.19 10.85
N ARG A 170 2.84 26.30 11.81
CA ARG A 170 2.82 27.25 12.92
C ARG A 170 3.76 28.44 12.71
N GLY A 171 4.32 28.61 11.51
CA GLY A 171 5.26 29.70 11.20
C GLY A 171 6.70 29.46 11.64
N GLY A 172 7.01 28.26 12.13
CA GLY A 172 8.38 27.81 12.39
C GLY A 172 9.10 27.37 11.11
N PRO A 173 10.43 27.21 11.16
CA PRO A 173 11.19 26.75 10.00
C PRO A 173 10.83 25.29 9.64
N PRO A 174 10.85 24.92 8.34
CA PRO A 174 10.70 23.53 7.93
C PRO A 174 11.90 22.68 8.36
N TRP A 175 11.68 21.38 8.49
CA TRP A 175 12.71 20.41 8.83
C TRP A 175 12.86 19.35 7.73
N PRO A 176 14.09 19.01 7.30
CA PRO A 176 15.36 19.69 7.62
C PRO A 176 15.38 21.14 7.08
N PRO A 177 16.22 22.05 7.63
CA PRO A 177 16.43 23.37 7.05
C PRO A 177 16.79 23.22 5.57
N ALA A 178 16.16 24.03 4.71
CA ALA A 178 16.18 23.83 3.26
C ALA A 178 17.60 23.62 2.70
N THR A 179 17.96 22.37 2.39
CA THR A 179 19.13 22.06 1.58
C THR A 179 18.73 22.09 0.10
N PRO A 180 19.56 22.65 -0.80
CA PRO A 180 19.27 22.63 -2.23
C PRO A 180 19.15 21.17 -2.70
N ARG A 181 17.96 20.75 -3.13
CA ARG A 181 17.78 19.48 -3.84
C ARG A 181 18.60 19.52 -5.13
N LEU A 182 19.38 18.48 -5.41
CA LEU A 182 19.88 18.24 -6.75
C LEU A 182 18.65 18.03 -7.66
N ALA A 183 18.43 18.96 -8.58
CA ALA A 183 17.23 19.01 -9.41
C ALA A 183 17.21 17.83 -10.38
N THR A 184 16.47 16.77 -10.04
CA THR A 184 16.10 15.71 -10.98
C THR A 184 14.58 15.56 -11.01
N GLY A 185 13.96 16.12 -12.05
CA GLY A 185 12.61 15.78 -12.51
C GLY A 185 11.42 16.29 -11.66
N GLN A 186 10.64 17.19 -12.25
CA GLN A 186 9.30 17.69 -11.83
C GLN A 186 8.97 17.54 -10.34
N ALA A 187 9.53 18.44 -9.53
CA ALA A 187 8.91 18.81 -8.27
C ALA A 187 7.47 19.27 -8.56
N GLN A 188 6.47 18.59 -7.99
CA GLN A 188 5.19 19.23 -7.77
C GLN A 188 5.50 20.54 -7.04
N GLY A 189 5.06 21.67 -7.62
CA GLY A 189 5.33 22.98 -7.06
C GLY A 189 4.97 23.02 -5.58
N PRO A 190 5.61 23.91 -4.77
CA PRO A 190 5.31 24.01 -3.35
C PRO A 190 3.79 24.06 -3.17
N VAL A 191 3.27 23.10 -2.42
CA VAL A 191 1.85 23.09 -2.05
C VAL A 191 1.56 24.46 -1.44
N PRO A 192 0.54 25.20 -1.92
CA PRO A 192 0.28 26.55 -1.47
C PRO A 192 0.30 26.59 0.06
N THR A 193 1.22 27.38 0.62
CA THR A 193 1.30 27.59 2.06
C THR A 193 0.22 28.59 2.45
N VAL A 194 -1.04 28.15 2.36
CA VAL A 194 -2.11 28.82 3.08
C VAL A 194 -1.93 28.44 4.55
N LEU A 195 -1.60 29.43 5.38
CA LEU A 195 -1.65 29.31 6.84
C LEU A 195 -3.13 29.24 7.22
N LEU A 196 -3.68 28.03 7.17
CA LEU A 196 -5.03 27.74 7.64
C LEU A 196 -5.08 27.94 9.16
N THR A 197 -6.00 28.77 9.62
CA THR A 197 -6.22 29.02 11.05
C THR A 197 -6.93 27.82 11.69
N GLY A 198 -7.01 27.77 13.03
CA GLY A 198 -7.61 26.64 13.75
C GLY A 198 -9.03 26.27 13.28
N ASP A 199 -9.81 27.24 12.79
CA ASP A 199 -11.19 27.07 12.32
C ASP A 199 -11.31 26.47 10.91
N ASP A 200 -10.20 26.34 10.16
CA ASP A 200 -10.19 25.86 8.79
C ASP A 200 -9.94 24.33 8.67
N TRP A 201 -9.49 23.68 9.75
CA TRP A 201 -9.15 22.25 9.74
C TRP A 201 -10.38 21.39 10.00
N LYS A 202 -10.98 20.84 8.94
CA LYS A 202 -12.16 19.96 9.05
C LYS A 202 -11.77 18.50 9.21
N GLY A 203 -12.50 17.78 10.07
CA GLY A 203 -12.34 16.34 10.25
C GLY A 203 -10.89 15.96 10.58
N SER A 204 -10.30 15.05 9.81
CA SER A 204 -8.93 14.55 10.03
C SER A 204 -7.84 15.31 9.27
N ALA A 205 -8.15 16.49 8.71
CA ALA A 205 -7.23 17.20 7.82
C ALA A 205 -5.91 17.61 8.50
N GLY A 206 -5.95 18.08 9.76
CA GLY A 206 -4.72 18.43 10.50
C GLY A 206 -3.83 17.22 10.78
N LEU A 207 -4.43 16.09 11.18
CA LEU A 207 -3.72 14.82 11.35
C LEU A 207 -3.09 14.34 10.03
N ALA A 208 -3.83 14.44 8.93
CA ALA A 208 -3.31 14.07 7.60
C ALA A 208 -2.12 14.94 7.18
N GLU A 209 -2.14 16.23 7.52
CA GLU A 209 -1.04 17.15 7.25
C GLU A 209 0.22 16.79 8.07
N ASP A 210 0.08 16.43 9.34
CA ASP A 210 1.23 15.97 10.13
C ASP A 210 1.77 14.63 9.64
N VAL A 211 0.91 13.66 9.31
CA VAL A 211 1.36 12.39 8.70
C VAL A 211 2.16 12.66 7.42
N ARG A 212 1.70 13.58 6.57
CA ARG A 212 2.42 14.01 5.37
C ARG A 212 3.76 14.66 5.71
N TYR A 213 3.78 15.59 6.67
CA TYR A 213 4.96 16.35 7.06
C TYR A 213 6.06 15.44 7.62
N TYR A 214 5.73 14.64 8.65
CA TYR A 214 6.71 13.74 9.27
C TYR A 214 7.08 12.58 8.35
N GLY A 215 6.17 12.14 7.48
CA GLY A 215 6.48 11.17 6.43
C GLY A 215 7.46 11.70 5.39
N GLN A 216 7.34 12.98 4.99
CA GLN A 216 8.34 13.65 4.15
C GLN A 216 9.69 13.75 4.86
N TRP A 217 9.70 14.12 6.14
CA TRP A 217 10.92 14.12 6.94
C TRP A 217 11.60 12.74 6.96
N MET A 218 10.83 11.66 7.18
CA MET A 218 11.36 10.29 7.14
C MET A 218 11.99 9.96 5.78
N ARG A 219 11.37 10.40 4.67
CA ARG A 219 11.92 10.20 3.32
C ARG A 219 13.29 10.86 3.16
N ASP A 220 13.39 12.11 3.57
CA ASP A 220 14.61 12.91 3.40
C ASP A 220 15.73 12.41 4.33
N GLU A 221 15.38 12.01 5.55
CA GLU A 221 16.33 11.40 6.47
C GLU A 221 16.77 10.00 6.00
N ALA A 222 15.87 9.21 5.40
CA ALA A 222 16.23 7.95 4.76
C ALA A 222 17.20 8.19 3.59
N GLU A 223 16.93 9.17 2.72
CA GLU A 223 17.86 9.52 1.64
C GLU A 223 19.25 9.90 2.17
N ARG A 224 19.31 10.66 3.27
CA ARG A 224 20.58 10.99 3.93
C ARG A 224 21.33 9.74 4.43
N ARG A 225 20.62 8.76 5.00
CA ARG A 225 21.22 7.53 5.59
C ARG A 225 21.61 6.50 4.53
N ILE A 226 20.76 6.27 3.53
CA ILE A 226 20.85 5.13 2.62
C ILE A 226 20.82 5.51 1.13
N GLY A 227 20.77 6.80 0.78
CA GLY A 227 20.72 7.27 -0.61
C GLY A 227 21.92 6.82 -1.45
N HIS A 228 23.08 6.62 -0.83
CA HIS A 228 24.26 6.06 -1.47
C HIS A 228 24.06 4.63 -2.03
N LEU A 229 23.06 3.88 -1.54
CA LEU A 229 22.69 2.55 -2.05
C LEU A 229 21.74 2.62 -3.26
N TYR A 230 21.21 3.81 -3.57
CA TYR A 230 20.25 4.06 -4.65
C TYR A 230 20.74 5.17 -5.59
N PRO A 231 21.96 5.07 -6.15
CA PRO A 231 22.50 6.10 -7.02
C PRO A 231 21.69 6.21 -8.31
N PRO A 232 21.62 7.41 -8.91
CA PRO A 232 21.07 7.56 -10.24
C PRO A 232 21.97 6.88 -11.29
N VAL A 233 21.51 6.83 -12.53
CA VAL A 233 22.27 6.32 -13.68
C VAL A 233 22.58 7.44 -14.67
N SER A 234 23.76 7.42 -15.28
CA SER A 234 24.20 8.48 -16.20
C SER A 234 23.30 8.59 -17.43
N GLY A 235 22.94 9.84 -17.79
CA GLY A 235 22.13 10.14 -18.99
C GLY A 235 22.80 9.77 -20.31
N ASP A 236 24.14 9.70 -20.35
CA ASP A 236 24.91 9.36 -21.55
C ASP A 236 24.62 7.95 -22.08
N GLN A 237 24.16 7.03 -21.22
CA GLN A 237 23.73 5.69 -21.65
C GLN A 237 22.44 5.68 -22.49
N ARG A 238 21.76 6.83 -22.67
CA ARG A 238 20.67 6.99 -23.64
C ARG A 238 21.13 6.70 -25.07
N SER A 239 22.37 7.05 -25.41
CA SER A 239 22.95 6.89 -26.76
C SER A 239 23.09 5.42 -27.20
N ALA A 240 23.23 4.48 -26.26
CA ALA A 240 23.26 3.04 -26.54
C ALA A 240 21.88 2.46 -26.98
N THR A 241 20.80 3.23 -26.83
CA THR A 241 19.43 2.83 -27.24
C THR A 241 19.00 3.38 -28.61
N GLY A 242 19.92 3.98 -29.38
CA GLY A 242 19.65 4.46 -30.74
C GLY A 242 18.91 5.81 -30.81
N GLU A 243 19.09 6.68 -29.81
CA GLU A 243 18.68 8.08 -29.93
C GLU A 243 19.51 8.77 -31.03
N ARG A 244 18.87 9.23 -32.10
CA ARG A 244 19.51 10.06 -33.13
C ARG A 244 19.99 11.38 -32.54
N GLU A 245 21.12 11.84 -33.03
CA GLU A 245 21.74 13.13 -32.69
C GLU A 245 20.86 14.35 -33.11
N ASP A 246 19.88 14.15 -34.00
CA ASP A 246 19.26 15.21 -34.82
C ASP A 246 17.88 15.74 -34.36
N ASP A 247 17.64 15.95 -33.05
CA ASP A 247 16.54 16.85 -32.61
C ASP A 247 17.12 18.23 -32.23
N PRO A 248 17.06 19.24 -33.11
CA PRO A 248 17.68 20.55 -32.88
C PRO A 248 16.98 21.36 -31.79
N GLN A 249 15.80 20.94 -31.30
CA GLN A 249 15.02 21.64 -30.30
C GLN A 249 15.15 21.07 -28.87
N SER A 250 15.85 19.94 -28.68
CA SER A 250 16.10 19.44 -27.32
C SER A 250 17.41 20.03 -26.78
N PRO A 251 17.38 20.88 -25.73
CA PRO A 251 18.59 21.50 -25.23
C PRO A 251 19.61 20.44 -24.80
N VAL A 252 20.84 20.55 -25.30
CA VAL A 252 21.99 19.65 -25.06
C VAL A 252 22.21 19.35 -23.56
N ALA A 253 21.83 20.28 -22.69
CA ALA A 253 21.88 20.13 -21.23
C ALA A 253 21.01 18.97 -20.68
N SER A 254 19.97 18.53 -21.40
CA SER A 254 19.06 17.45 -20.96
C SER A 254 19.61 16.04 -21.16
N ARG A 255 20.70 15.86 -21.93
CA ARG A 255 21.31 14.56 -22.26
C ARG A 255 22.29 14.06 -21.18
N GLN A 256 22.87 14.96 -20.39
CA GLN A 256 23.91 14.62 -19.40
C GLN A 256 23.40 14.50 -17.96
N SER A 257 22.16 14.90 -17.67
CA SER A 257 21.63 14.83 -16.31
C SER A 257 21.44 13.36 -15.86
N PRO A 258 21.83 13.03 -14.62
CA PRO A 258 21.58 11.72 -14.04
C PRO A 258 20.07 11.41 -14.02
N LEU A 259 19.72 10.17 -14.38
CA LEU A 259 18.35 9.68 -14.37
C LEU A 259 18.06 8.96 -13.05
N THR A 260 16.93 9.29 -12.43
CA THR A 260 16.44 8.59 -11.24
C THR A 260 16.01 7.17 -11.61
N VAL A 261 16.58 6.18 -10.92
CA VAL A 261 16.19 4.78 -11.11
C VAL A 261 14.82 4.53 -10.48
N ILE A 262 13.96 3.83 -11.23
CA ILE A 262 12.63 3.36 -10.81
C ILE A 262 12.74 1.98 -10.19
N ALA A 263 13.44 1.07 -10.89
CA ALA A 263 13.60 -0.31 -10.46
C ALA A 263 14.84 -0.96 -11.05
N TRP A 264 15.42 -1.88 -10.28
CA TRP A 264 16.43 -2.84 -10.72
C TRP A 264 15.75 -4.19 -10.93
N LEU A 265 15.91 -4.79 -12.11
CA LEU A 265 15.28 -6.07 -12.45
C LEU A 265 16.31 -7.18 -12.37
N TRP A 266 16.07 -8.16 -11.51
CA TRP A 266 17.01 -9.22 -11.17
C TRP A 266 16.50 -10.58 -11.60
N ALA A 267 17.38 -11.45 -12.07
CA ALA A 267 17.13 -12.87 -12.24
C ALA A 267 17.76 -13.65 -11.08
N ARG A 268 17.03 -14.58 -10.48
CA ARG A 268 17.63 -15.60 -9.62
C ARG A 268 18.47 -16.54 -10.48
N THR A 269 19.49 -17.14 -9.88
CA THR A 269 20.46 -17.96 -10.60
C THR A 269 20.79 -19.22 -9.83
N VAL A 270 21.05 -20.30 -10.55
CA VAL A 270 21.50 -21.60 -9.99
C VAL A 270 22.58 -22.19 -10.91
N ALA A 271 23.36 -23.16 -10.43
CA ALA A 271 24.34 -23.83 -11.29
C ALA A 271 23.66 -24.84 -12.23
N CYS A 272 24.05 -24.87 -13.51
CA CYS A 272 23.59 -25.90 -14.45
C CYS A 272 23.98 -27.31 -13.94
N PRO A 273 23.06 -28.30 -13.91
CA PRO A 273 23.37 -29.65 -13.47
C PRO A 273 24.28 -30.40 -14.45
N ASN A 274 24.35 -29.98 -15.73
CA ASN A 274 25.24 -30.57 -16.71
C ASN A 274 26.71 -30.32 -16.30
N PRO A 275 27.49 -31.37 -15.98
CA PRO A 275 28.86 -31.23 -15.51
C PRO A 275 29.80 -30.55 -16.51
N ALA A 276 29.52 -30.64 -17.81
CA ALA A 276 30.30 -29.97 -18.85
C ALA A 276 29.95 -28.48 -18.99
N CYS A 277 28.76 -28.06 -18.55
CA CYS A 277 28.32 -26.68 -18.64
C CYS A 277 28.65 -25.91 -17.36
N ARG A 278 28.06 -26.32 -16.22
CA ARG A 278 28.16 -25.65 -14.90
C ARG A 278 27.90 -24.14 -14.89
N ALA A 279 27.39 -23.58 -15.99
CA ALA A 279 27.08 -22.16 -16.10
C ALA A 279 26.08 -21.74 -15.04
N ARG A 280 26.25 -20.52 -14.54
CA ARG A 280 25.30 -19.87 -13.65
C ARG A 280 24.10 -19.44 -14.49
N MET A 281 23.04 -20.26 -14.48
CA MET A 281 21.89 -20.04 -15.34
C MET A 281 20.88 -19.09 -14.69
N PRO A 282 20.51 -17.99 -15.36
CA PRO A 282 19.43 -17.11 -14.90
C PRO A 282 18.07 -17.79 -15.08
N LEU A 283 17.25 -17.70 -14.04
CA LEU A 283 15.86 -18.16 -14.02
C LEU A 283 14.96 -16.97 -14.30
N VAL A 284 14.34 -16.94 -15.48
CA VAL A 284 13.56 -15.80 -15.97
C VAL A 284 12.27 -16.32 -16.58
N ARG A 285 11.13 -15.80 -16.13
CA ARG A 285 9.81 -16.12 -16.70
C ARG A 285 9.57 -15.41 -18.02
N SER A 286 9.95 -14.13 -18.11
CA SER A 286 9.81 -13.31 -19.31
C SER A 286 10.90 -12.26 -19.36
N PHE A 287 11.45 -12.03 -20.56
CA PHE A 287 12.42 -10.95 -20.79
C PHE A 287 11.75 -9.64 -21.22
N GLU A 288 10.42 -9.56 -21.26
CA GLU A 288 9.69 -8.34 -21.63
C GLU A 288 9.75 -7.24 -20.56
N LEU A 289 10.17 -6.04 -20.98
CA LEU A 289 10.20 -4.84 -20.15
C LEU A 289 9.00 -3.92 -20.43
N SER A 290 8.56 -3.83 -21.69
CA SER A 290 7.38 -3.07 -22.09
C SER A 290 6.68 -3.76 -23.26
N THR A 291 5.36 -3.90 -23.15
CA THR A 291 4.49 -4.41 -24.23
C THR A 291 3.73 -3.31 -24.94
N LYS A 292 3.93 -2.04 -24.57
CA LYS A 292 3.21 -0.91 -25.18
C LYS A 292 3.55 -0.79 -26.67
N ALA A 293 2.52 -0.68 -27.51
CA ALA A 293 2.67 -0.46 -28.94
C ALA A 293 3.54 0.79 -29.21
N GLY A 294 4.49 0.67 -30.15
CA GLY A 294 5.44 1.75 -30.48
C GLY A 294 6.51 2.06 -29.42
N LYS A 295 6.48 1.39 -28.26
CA LYS A 295 7.43 1.55 -27.15
C LYS A 295 7.77 0.20 -26.50
N ARG A 296 7.91 -0.85 -27.31
CA ARG A 296 8.24 -2.18 -26.79
C ARG A 296 9.71 -2.21 -26.38
N ALA A 297 10.00 -2.90 -25.27
CA ALA A 297 11.35 -3.06 -24.77
C ALA A 297 11.52 -4.45 -24.16
N TRP A 298 12.71 -5.04 -24.28
CA TRP A 298 13.04 -6.35 -23.71
C TRP A 298 14.52 -6.48 -23.38
N VAL A 299 14.83 -7.46 -22.53
CA VAL A 299 16.19 -7.88 -22.21
C VAL A 299 16.63 -8.94 -23.22
N GLN A 300 17.85 -8.81 -23.73
CA GLN A 300 18.50 -9.79 -24.59
C GLN A 300 19.67 -10.44 -23.84
N PRO A 301 19.63 -11.74 -23.55
CA PRO A 301 20.77 -12.45 -23.00
C PRO A 301 21.86 -12.62 -24.08
N LEU A 302 23.10 -12.42 -23.65
CA LEU A 302 24.33 -12.57 -24.43
C LEU A 302 25.19 -13.64 -23.74
N ILE A 303 25.55 -14.71 -24.44
CA ILE A 303 26.28 -15.83 -23.87
C ILE A 303 27.74 -15.75 -24.32
N ASP A 304 28.66 -15.55 -23.39
CA ASP A 304 30.09 -15.68 -23.64
C ASP A 304 30.51 -17.14 -23.48
N ARG A 305 30.70 -17.80 -24.63
CA ARG A 305 31.14 -19.21 -24.72
C ARG A 305 32.66 -19.37 -24.73
N ASN A 306 33.42 -18.27 -24.68
CA ASN A 306 34.89 -18.31 -24.66
C ASN A 306 35.47 -18.48 -23.25
N VAL A 307 34.61 -18.40 -22.23
CA VAL A 307 34.95 -18.62 -20.82
C VAL A 307 34.31 -19.91 -20.32
N GLN A 308 34.97 -20.60 -19.39
CA GLN A 308 34.48 -21.84 -18.77
C GLN A 308 34.39 -21.69 -17.24
N PRO A 309 33.19 -21.84 -16.64
CA PRO A 309 31.90 -22.05 -17.30
C PRO A 309 31.44 -20.82 -18.10
N SER A 310 30.59 -21.04 -19.12
CA SER A 310 30.06 -19.95 -19.94
C SER A 310 29.34 -18.90 -19.10
N GLN A 311 29.50 -17.63 -19.46
CA GLN A 311 28.91 -16.50 -18.73
C GLN A 311 27.74 -15.90 -19.49
N VAL A 312 26.67 -15.58 -18.78
CA VAL A 312 25.51 -14.86 -19.34
C VAL A 312 25.63 -13.40 -18.96
N ARG A 313 25.52 -12.50 -19.94
CA ARG A 313 25.34 -11.05 -19.77
C ARG A 313 24.00 -10.62 -20.36
N PHE A 314 23.56 -9.42 -20.06
CA PHE A 314 22.29 -8.89 -20.56
C PHE A 314 22.50 -7.56 -21.26
N SER A 315 21.82 -7.36 -22.38
CA SER A 315 21.60 -6.06 -23.02
C SER A 315 20.11 -5.74 -23.05
N VAL A 316 19.76 -4.50 -23.39
CA VAL A 316 18.37 -4.05 -23.52
C VAL A 316 18.13 -3.62 -24.96
N HIS A 317 16.99 -4.03 -25.51
CA HIS A 317 16.52 -3.64 -26.84
C HIS A 317 15.19 -2.90 -26.74
N THR A 318 15.00 -1.92 -27.63
CA THR A 318 13.75 -1.16 -27.76
C THR A 318 13.29 -1.15 -29.22
N ALA A 319 12.06 -1.60 -29.49
CA ALA A 319 11.48 -1.51 -30.83
C ALA A 319 10.74 -0.17 -30.98
N GLY A 320 11.20 0.68 -31.93
CA GLY A 320 10.49 1.92 -32.27
C GLY A 320 11.31 3.11 -32.74
N ARG A 321 12.66 3.08 -32.73
CA ARG A 321 13.50 4.13 -33.35
C ARG A 321 14.71 3.51 -34.04
N GLY A 322 14.93 3.90 -35.30
CA GLY A 322 15.90 3.30 -36.22
C GLY A 322 17.36 3.52 -35.86
N GLY A 323 17.85 2.79 -34.86
CA GLY A 323 19.26 2.42 -34.73
C GLY A 323 19.59 1.20 -35.61
N PRO A 324 20.87 0.96 -35.96
CA PRO A 324 21.26 0.02 -36.99
C PRO A 324 20.71 -1.37 -36.71
N ALA A 325 20.12 -1.97 -37.74
CA ALA A 325 19.59 -3.32 -37.72
C ALA A 325 20.67 -4.31 -37.24
N GLN A 326 20.57 -4.73 -35.98
CA GLN A 326 21.10 -6.02 -35.56
C GLN A 326 20.14 -7.09 -36.12
N PRO A 327 20.56 -7.99 -37.03
CA PRO A 327 19.63 -8.74 -37.89
C PRO A 327 18.80 -9.86 -37.27
N SER A 328 18.74 -10.07 -35.94
CA SER A 328 18.15 -11.34 -35.44
C SER A 328 17.05 -11.26 -34.37
N ALA A 329 16.82 -10.13 -33.70
CA ALA A 329 15.80 -10.07 -32.64
C ALA A 329 14.79 -8.93 -32.89
N THR A 330 13.69 -9.25 -33.57
CA THR A 330 12.49 -8.39 -33.68
C THR A 330 11.50 -8.63 -32.54
N HIS A 331 11.74 -9.66 -31.71
CA HIS A 331 10.88 -10.11 -30.62
C HIS A 331 11.71 -10.51 -29.39
N PRO A 332 11.14 -10.42 -28.18
CA PRO A 332 11.78 -10.90 -26.96
C PRO A 332 12.05 -12.41 -27.03
N PRO A 333 13.19 -12.89 -26.52
CA PRO A 333 13.44 -14.32 -26.41
C PRO A 333 12.48 -14.98 -25.41
N ALA A 334 12.32 -16.31 -25.52
CA ALA A 334 11.58 -17.09 -24.54
C ALA A 334 12.25 -17.03 -23.16
N GLY A 335 11.45 -17.06 -22.09
CA GLY A 335 11.95 -17.20 -20.72
C GLY A 335 12.66 -18.54 -20.52
N THR A 336 13.55 -18.61 -19.53
CA THR A 336 14.28 -19.84 -19.17
C THR A 336 13.52 -20.73 -18.19
N VAL A 337 12.37 -20.27 -17.66
CA VAL A 337 11.53 -21.07 -16.76
C VAL A 337 10.14 -21.30 -17.35
N GLU A 338 9.74 -22.56 -17.38
CA GLU A 338 8.45 -23.04 -17.88
C GLU A 338 7.64 -23.74 -16.78
N ARG A 339 6.49 -24.31 -17.13
CA ARG A 339 5.62 -25.02 -16.18
C ARG A 339 6.26 -26.29 -15.58
N ARG A 340 7.20 -26.93 -16.29
CA ARG A 340 7.79 -28.23 -15.91
C ARG A 340 9.19 -28.12 -15.30
N GLY A 341 9.82 -26.95 -15.35
CA GLY A 341 11.19 -26.75 -14.90
C GLY A 341 11.82 -25.53 -15.57
N ALA A 342 13.15 -25.53 -15.64
CA ALA A 342 13.94 -24.52 -16.34
C ALA A 342 14.74 -25.14 -17.49
N VAL A 343 15.29 -24.32 -18.37
CA VAL A 343 16.23 -24.72 -19.42
C VAL A 343 17.46 -23.85 -19.32
N CYS A 344 18.65 -24.46 -19.33
CA CYS A 344 19.90 -23.72 -19.29
C CYS A 344 20.15 -23.01 -20.62
N ILE A 345 20.12 -21.68 -20.64
CA ILE A 345 20.32 -20.90 -21.87
C ILE A 345 21.71 -21.08 -22.51
N CYS A 346 22.69 -21.62 -21.78
CA CYS A 346 24.05 -21.83 -22.28
C CYS A 346 24.21 -23.13 -23.08
N CYS A 347 23.49 -24.20 -22.70
CA CYS A 347 23.69 -25.55 -23.24
C CYS A 347 22.40 -26.32 -23.51
N ASP A 348 21.24 -25.66 -23.41
CA ASP A 348 19.89 -26.19 -23.65
C ASP A 348 19.49 -27.39 -22.77
N THR A 349 20.27 -27.69 -21.73
CA THR A 349 19.96 -28.78 -20.80
C THR A 349 18.67 -28.46 -20.03
N PRO A 350 17.64 -29.33 -20.07
CA PRO A 350 16.47 -29.21 -19.21
C PRO A 350 16.84 -29.44 -17.75
N VAL A 351 16.28 -28.62 -16.86
CA VAL A 351 16.56 -28.63 -15.42
C VAL A 351 15.26 -28.74 -14.65
N SER A 352 15.13 -29.79 -13.83
CA SER A 352 13.93 -30.02 -13.02
C SER A 352 13.82 -28.99 -11.89
N PHE A 353 12.60 -28.78 -11.38
CA PHE A 353 12.43 -27.98 -10.17
C PHE A 353 13.07 -28.59 -8.93
N ASP A 354 13.32 -29.89 -8.90
CA ASP A 354 13.98 -30.53 -7.76
C ASP A 354 15.43 -30.08 -7.66
N HIS A 355 16.17 -30.03 -8.79
CA HIS A 355 17.50 -29.42 -8.82
C HIS A 355 17.49 -27.95 -8.37
N VAL A 356 16.53 -27.15 -8.85
CA VAL A 356 16.41 -25.74 -8.44
C VAL A 356 16.10 -25.59 -6.94
N ARG A 357 15.28 -26.48 -6.39
CA ARG A 357 14.96 -26.51 -4.95
C ARG A 357 16.17 -26.94 -4.13
N GLU A 358 16.93 -27.93 -4.58
CA GLU A 358 18.17 -28.38 -3.94
C GLU A 358 19.21 -27.26 -3.89
N GLU A 359 19.43 -26.56 -5.01
CA GLU A 359 20.31 -25.39 -5.08
C GLU A 359 19.87 -24.28 -4.11
N GLY A 360 18.56 -23.99 -4.05
CA GLY A 360 18.00 -23.02 -3.11
C GLY A 360 18.18 -23.44 -1.65
N ARG A 361 17.79 -24.66 -1.28
CA ARG A 361 17.91 -25.21 0.08
C ARG A 361 19.36 -25.27 0.56
N ALA A 362 20.29 -25.45 -0.36
CA ALA A 362 21.73 -25.47 -0.07
C ALA A 362 22.37 -24.07 -0.07
N GLY A 363 21.59 -22.99 -0.22
CA GLY A 363 22.10 -21.61 -0.20
C GLY A 363 22.90 -21.22 -1.44
N ARG A 364 22.80 -21.97 -2.54
CA ARG A 364 23.55 -21.74 -3.79
C ARG A 364 22.78 -20.93 -4.83
N MET A 365 21.56 -20.50 -4.52
CA MET A 365 20.78 -19.63 -5.37
C MET A 365 21.25 -18.17 -5.24
N GLY A 366 21.81 -17.60 -6.30
CA GLY A 366 22.22 -16.19 -6.35
C GLY A 366 21.23 -15.29 -7.10
N ALA A 367 21.59 -14.02 -7.32
CA ALA A 367 20.86 -13.08 -8.17
C ALA A 367 21.80 -12.31 -9.14
N GLN A 368 21.33 -11.97 -10.33
CA GLN A 368 22.08 -11.23 -11.36
C GLN A 368 21.18 -10.14 -11.96
N LEU A 369 21.71 -8.93 -12.14
CA LEU A 369 20.96 -7.80 -12.68
C LEU A 369 20.74 -7.97 -14.19
N MET A 370 19.50 -7.86 -14.63
CA MET A 370 19.10 -7.99 -16.03
C MET A 370 18.92 -6.64 -16.71
N ALA A 371 18.36 -5.67 -16.00
CA ALA A 371 18.06 -4.34 -16.52
C ALA A 371 17.85 -3.33 -15.40
N ILE A 372 18.05 -2.06 -15.75
CA ILE A 372 17.71 -0.91 -14.92
C ILE A 372 16.61 -0.13 -15.64
N VAL A 373 15.55 0.23 -14.92
CA VAL A 373 14.48 1.08 -15.44
C VAL A 373 14.60 2.45 -14.78
N ALA A 374 14.66 3.51 -15.56
CA ALA A 374 14.84 4.88 -15.07
C ALA A 374 13.74 5.83 -15.58
N GLU A 375 13.58 6.95 -14.89
CA GLU A 375 12.71 8.05 -15.27
C GLU A 375 13.34 8.83 -16.42
N GLY A 376 12.68 8.84 -17.58
CA GLY A 376 13.01 9.73 -18.70
C GLY A 376 11.96 10.82 -18.87
N ASP A 377 12.16 11.70 -19.86
CA ASP A 377 11.19 12.73 -20.17
C ASP A 377 9.87 12.11 -20.67
N ARG A 378 8.83 12.15 -19.81
CA ARG A 378 7.49 11.60 -20.05
C ARG A 378 7.44 10.11 -20.45
N GLN A 379 8.52 9.36 -20.20
CA GLN A 379 8.60 7.94 -20.54
C GLN A 379 9.58 7.17 -19.65
N ARG A 380 9.58 5.84 -19.80
CA ARG A 380 10.54 4.96 -19.14
C ARG A 380 11.76 4.80 -20.03
N VAL A 381 12.95 4.89 -19.44
CA VAL A 381 14.22 4.55 -20.09
C VAL A 381 14.64 3.18 -19.57
N TYR A 382 15.04 2.30 -20.48
CA TYR A 382 15.48 0.94 -20.15
C TYR A 382 16.97 0.83 -20.46
N LEU A 383 17.76 0.44 -19.46
CA LEU A 383 19.22 0.43 -19.54
C LEU A 383 19.77 -0.96 -19.21
N PRO A 384 20.89 -1.36 -19.83
CA PRO A 384 21.59 -2.59 -19.48
C PRO A 384 22.10 -2.56 -18.02
N PRO A 385 22.40 -3.73 -17.43
CA PRO A 385 23.02 -3.79 -16.11
C PRO A 385 24.43 -3.20 -16.14
N THR A 386 24.85 -2.56 -15.06
CA THR A 386 26.23 -2.11 -14.88
C THR A 386 26.86 -2.79 -13.66
N PRO A 387 28.16 -3.17 -13.70
CA PRO A 387 28.85 -3.76 -12.56
C PRO A 387 28.81 -2.88 -11.30
N GLU A 388 28.84 -1.56 -11.48
CA GLU A 388 28.73 -0.58 -10.40
C GLU A 388 27.40 -0.71 -9.63
N GLN A 389 26.28 -0.81 -10.35
CA GLN A 389 24.95 -0.92 -9.73
C GLN A 389 24.77 -2.26 -9.00
N GLU A 390 25.38 -3.34 -9.51
CA GLU A 390 25.43 -4.63 -8.81
C GLU A 390 26.30 -4.56 -7.54
N ALA A 391 27.48 -3.95 -7.63
CA ALA A 391 28.39 -3.80 -6.49
C ALA A 391 27.78 -2.96 -5.36
N ILE A 392 27.07 -1.88 -5.70
CA ILE A 392 26.37 -1.04 -4.72
C ILE A 392 25.20 -1.78 -4.07
N ALA A 393 24.45 -2.60 -4.82
CA ALA A 393 23.42 -3.45 -4.22
C ALA A 393 24.03 -4.49 -3.27
N ALA A 394 25.18 -5.07 -3.64
CA ALA A 394 25.87 -6.10 -2.86
C ALA A 394 26.60 -5.55 -1.62
N SER A 395 26.92 -4.25 -1.56
CA SER A 395 27.57 -3.62 -0.40
C SER A 395 26.62 -3.37 0.78
N ALA A 396 25.31 -3.52 0.57
CA ALA A 396 24.31 -3.32 1.60
C ALA A 396 24.48 -4.29 2.78
N CYS A 397 24.65 -3.74 3.98
CA CYS A 397 24.80 -4.49 5.22
C CYS A 397 23.62 -4.21 6.16
N PRO A 398 22.55 -5.01 6.14
CA PRO A 398 21.37 -4.75 6.95
C PRO A 398 21.62 -5.08 8.43
N GLN A 399 21.06 -4.25 9.30
CA GLN A 399 21.09 -4.41 10.76
C GLN A 399 19.66 -4.57 11.29
N ASN A 400 19.49 -5.15 12.48
CA ASN A 400 18.18 -5.30 13.13
C ASN A 400 17.09 -5.97 12.25
N VAL A 401 17.50 -6.90 11.39
CA VAL A 401 16.58 -7.60 10.49
C VAL A 401 15.64 -8.54 11.25
N PRO A 402 14.39 -8.74 10.79
CA PRO A 402 13.47 -9.68 11.41
C PRO A 402 14.00 -11.11 11.29
N ASP A 403 14.35 -11.72 12.43
CA ASP A 403 14.90 -13.09 12.49
C ASP A 403 13.86 -14.14 12.92
N THR A 404 12.60 -13.93 12.53
CA THR A 404 11.48 -14.82 12.83
C THR A 404 11.28 -15.86 11.72
N ASP A 405 10.94 -17.09 12.12
CA ASP A 405 10.67 -18.18 11.19
C ASP A 405 9.36 -17.98 10.42
N LEU A 406 9.34 -18.43 9.17
CA LEU A 406 8.11 -18.65 8.41
C LEU A 406 7.43 -19.91 8.96
N PRO A 407 6.09 -20.02 8.87
CA PRO A 407 5.38 -21.22 9.33
C PRO A 407 5.90 -22.47 8.63
N GLU A 408 6.28 -23.54 9.33
CA GLU A 408 6.90 -24.74 8.75
C GLU A 408 6.15 -25.30 7.53
N GLN A 409 4.81 -25.26 7.58
CA GLN A 409 3.94 -25.61 6.47
C GLN A 409 2.75 -24.65 6.39
N ALA A 410 2.53 -24.06 5.21
CA ALA A 410 1.33 -23.30 4.92
C ALA A 410 0.90 -23.50 3.45
N LEU A 411 -0.41 -23.56 3.20
CA LEU A 411 -0.96 -23.76 1.84
C LEU A 411 -0.53 -22.67 0.85
N GLY A 412 -0.34 -21.44 1.33
CA GLY A 412 0.04 -20.28 0.51
C GLY A 412 1.55 -20.03 0.38
N PHE A 413 2.40 -20.70 1.16
CA PHE A 413 3.84 -20.42 1.18
C PHE A 413 4.55 -21.46 0.30
N ARG A 414 5.25 -20.98 -0.74
CA ARG A 414 5.97 -21.86 -1.68
C ARG A 414 7.47 -21.62 -1.69
N VAL A 415 7.91 -20.52 -1.11
CA VAL A 415 9.32 -20.09 -1.02
C VAL A 415 10.17 -21.02 -0.14
N GLN A 416 9.56 -21.67 0.85
CA GLN A 416 10.27 -22.59 1.77
C GLN A 416 10.87 -23.80 1.07
N LEU A 417 10.26 -24.22 -0.04
CA LEU A 417 10.80 -25.29 -0.88
C LEU A 417 12.17 -24.94 -1.46
N TYR A 418 12.53 -23.65 -1.48
CA TYR A 418 13.78 -23.10 -2.03
C TYR A 418 14.72 -22.57 -0.94
N GLY A 419 14.52 -22.94 0.32
CA GLY A 419 15.43 -22.61 1.42
C GLY A 419 15.14 -21.29 2.14
N MET A 420 14.14 -20.51 1.71
CA MET A 420 13.68 -19.32 2.44
C MET A 420 12.83 -19.75 3.63
N LYS A 421 13.40 -19.73 4.83
CA LYS A 421 12.77 -20.24 6.05
C LYS A 421 12.46 -19.14 7.06
N LYS A 422 13.04 -17.95 6.90
CA LYS A 422 12.81 -16.80 7.77
C LYS A 422 12.21 -15.63 7.01
N HIS A 423 11.55 -14.72 7.71
CA HIS A 423 10.96 -13.53 7.09
C HIS A 423 12.01 -12.67 6.37
N ARG A 424 13.23 -12.52 6.93
CA ARG A 424 14.34 -11.83 6.25
C ARG A 424 14.75 -12.45 4.91
N ASP A 425 14.51 -13.74 4.70
CA ASP A 425 14.93 -14.43 3.46
C ASP A 425 14.07 -14.01 2.24
N LEU A 426 12.94 -13.32 2.48
CA LEU A 426 12.04 -12.83 1.43
C LEU A 426 12.54 -11.53 0.76
N PHE A 427 13.65 -10.97 1.23
CA PHE A 427 14.16 -9.66 0.86
C PHE A 427 15.62 -9.73 0.40
N THR A 428 16.05 -8.80 -0.44
CA THR A 428 17.49 -8.58 -0.70
C THR A 428 18.13 -7.84 0.48
N PRO A 429 19.46 -7.94 0.68
CA PRO A 429 20.15 -7.16 1.72
C PRO A 429 19.89 -5.65 1.63
N ARG A 430 19.87 -5.10 0.40
CA ARG A 430 19.55 -3.68 0.16
C ARG A 430 18.10 -3.33 0.52
N GLN A 431 17.13 -4.19 0.19
CA GLN A 431 15.74 -4.00 0.63
C GLN A 431 15.60 -4.03 2.17
N LEU A 432 16.33 -4.92 2.85
CA LEU A 432 16.36 -4.98 4.31
C LEU A 432 16.93 -3.71 4.93
N VAL A 433 18.02 -3.15 4.37
CA VAL A 433 18.57 -1.85 4.82
C VAL A 433 17.50 -0.76 4.73
N ALA A 434 16.77 -0.68 3.62
CA ALA A 434 15.71 0.32 3.48
C ALA A 434 14.56 0.12 4.47
N LEU A 435 14.02 -1.09 4.60
CA LEU A 435 12.90 -1.37 5.49
C LEU A 435 13.25 -1.14 6.97
N THR A 436 14.43 -1.56 7.39
CA THR A 436 14.91 -1.34 8.77
C THR A 436 15.15 0.14 9.04
N THR A 437 15.72 0.88 8.08
CA THR A 437 15.87 2.35 8.17
C THR A 437 14.52 3.04 8.34
N PHE A 438 13.52 2.73 7.50
CA PHE A 438 12.19 3.33 7.64
C PHE A 438 11.48 2.90 8.93
N SER A 439 11.66 1.65 9.37
CA SER A 439 11.12 1.15 10.64
C SER A 439 11.68 1.93 11.83
N ASP A 440 12.99 2.13 11.91
CA ASP A 440 13.64 2.90 12.98
C ASP A 440 13.17 4.37 12.97
N LEU A 441 13.03 4.93 11.77
CA LEU A 441 12.56 6.31 11.58
C LEU A 441 11.12 6.54 12.07
N VAL A 442 10.26 5.52 12.17
CA VAL A 442 8.93 5.67 12.79
C VAL A 442 9.07 6.06 14.26
N GLY A 443 9.99 5.41 14.98
CA GLY A 443 10.27 5.71 16.39
C GLY A 443 10.82 7.12 16.57
N GLU A 444 11.73 7.55 15.70
CA GLU A 444 12.25 8.92 15.71
C GLU A 444 11.21 9.96 15.32
N ALA A 445 10.37 9.68 14.31
CA ALA A 445 9.27 10.54 13.91
C ALA A 445 8.30 10.76 15.08
N ARG A 446 7.96 9.69 15.81
CA ARG A 446 7.13 9.77 17.01
C ARG A 446 7.69 10.76 18.04
N GLN A 447 8.99 10.70 18.32
CA GLN A 447 9.63 11.61 19.28
C GLN A 447 9.59 13.07 18.81
N ARG A 448 9.76 13.30 17.50
CA ARG A 448 9.62 14.64 16.92
C ARG A 448 8.20 15.16 17.05
N VAL A 449 7.21 14.35 16.68
CA VAL A 449 5.79 14.71 16.80
C VAL A 449 5.43 15.03 18.24
N LEU A 450 5.95 14.26 19.21
CA LEU A 450 5.72 14.50 20.64
C LEU A 450 6.26 15.88 21.06
N ALA A 451 7.52 16.18 20.75
CA ALA A 451 8.13 17.47 21.08
C ALA A 451 7.40 18.63 20.40
N ASP A 452 7.03 18.47 19.13
CA ASP A 452 6.28 19.47 18.38
C ASP A 452 4.86 19.65 18.95
N ALA A 453 4.17 18.58 19.33
CA ALA A 453 2.87 18.63 19.97
C ALA A 453 2.91 19.37 21.31
N GLU A 454 3.90 19.07 22.16
CA GLU A 454 4.12 19.78 23.43
C GLU A 454 4.42 21.27 23.19
N SER A 455 5.26 21.58 22.20
CA SER A 455 5.52 22.96 21.79
C SER A 455 4.28 23.66 21.21
N ALA A 456 3.27 22.90 20.76
CA ALA A 456 1.97 23.44 20.32
C ALA A 456 1.04 23.74 21.50
N GLY A 457 1.45 23.44 22.72
CA GLY A 457 0.63 23.58 23.92
C GLY A 457 -0.31 22.40 24.17
N LEU A 458 -0.14 21.24 23.50
CA LEU A 458 -0.89 20.05 23.89
C LEU A 458 -0.39 19.56 25.25
N ALA A 459 -1.33 19.24 26.15
CA ALA A 459 -1.01 18.58 27.40
C ALA A 459 -0.28 17.24 27.13
N ALA A 460 0.69 16.88 27.98
CA ALA A 460 1.60 15.75 27.77
C ALA A 460 0.90 14.43 27.36
N ALA A 461 -0.19 14.05 28.03
CA ALA A 461 -0.94 12.83 27.69
C ALA A 461 -1.58 12.90 26.29
N ARG A 462 -2.06 14.08 25.88
CA ARG A 462 -2.66 14.30 24.55
C ARG A 462 -1.58 14.41 23.47
N ALA A 463 -0.46 15.04 23.77
CA ALA A 463 0.71 15.09 22.89
C ALA A 463 1.26 13.68 22.62
N ALA A 464 1.40 12.84 23.65
CA ALA A 464 1.80 11.44 23.51
C ALA A 464 0.81 10.64 22.65
N SER A 465 -0.49 10.76 22.92
CA SER A 465 -1.52 10.07 22.13
C SER A 465 -1.55 10.54 20.66
N TYR A 466 -1.27 11.82 20.41
CA TYR A 466 -1.17 12.38 19.06
C TYR A 466 0.06 11.86 18.32
N ALA A 467 1.21 11.82 19.01
CA ALA A 467 2.44 11.24 18.46
C ALA A 467 2.27 9.75 18.12
N ASP A 468 1.60 8.97 18.99
CA ASP A 468 1.26 7.57 18.73
C ASP A 468 0.36 7.41 17.50
N ALA A 469 -0.60 8.32 17.30
CA ALA A 469 -1.48 8.32 16.14
C ALA A 469 -0.70 8.57 14.84
N VAL A 470 0.15 9.59 14.79
CA VAL A 470 0.99 9.87 13.61
C VAL A 470 1.93 8.69 13.34
N ALA A 471 2.60 8.17 14.37
CA ALA A 471 3.48 7.01 14.25
C ALA A 471 2.75 5.76 13.74
N THR A 472 1.50 5.54 14.15
CA THR A 472 0.65 4.44 13.66
C THR A 472 0.51 4.50 12.13
N TYR A 473 0.15 5.65 11.59
CA TYR A 473 -0.03 5.82 10.14
C TYR A 473 1.29 5.74 9.36
N LEU A 474 2.38 6.25 9.92
CA LEU A 474 3.72 6.08 9.34
C LEU A 474 4.15 4.61 9.34
N GLY A 475 3.87 3.87 10.42
CA GLY A 475 4.08 2.43 10.49
C GLY A 475 3.28 1.64 9.46
N MET A 476 2.01 2.01 9.21
CA MET A 476 1.21 1.43 8.12
C MET A 476 1.81 1.72 6.73
N THR A 477 2.51 2.84 6.57
CA THR A 477 3.25 3.15 5.32
C THR A 477 4.47 2.24 5.17
N VAL A 478 5.19 1.94 6.25
CA VAL A 478 6.29 0.95 6.26
C VAL A 478 5.77 -0.46 5.91
N ASP A 479 4.64 -0.87 6.47
CA ASP A 479 3.99 -2.14 6.11
C ASP A 479 3.69 -2.19 4.60
N LYS A 480 3.10 -1.12 4.06
CA LYS A 480 2.84 -1.02 2.62
C LYS A 480 4.13 -1.04 1.78
N GLN A 481 5.21 -0.45 2.30
CA GLN A 481 6.53 -0.52 1.67
C GLN A 481 7.05 -1.95 1.63
N ALA A 482 6.88 -2.75 2.68
CA ALA A 482 7.30 -4.16 2.71
C ALA A 482 6.56 -5.02 1.66
N ASP A 483 5.27 -4.77 1.40
CA ASP A 483 4.49 -5.39 0.31
C ASP A 483 5.07 -5.07 -1.08
N LEU A 484 5.73 -3.90 -1.25
CA LEU A 484 6.29 -3.42 -2.51
C LEU A 484 7.84 -3.38 -2.59
N ALA A 485 8.53 -3.77 -1.52
CA ALA A 485 9.99 -3.80 -1.43
C ALA A 485 10.52 -5.15 -0.93
N ASN A 486 10.11 -6.25 -1.57
CA ASN A 486 10.61 -7.60 -1.30
C ASN A 486 11.12 -8.26 -2.59
N ALA A 487 11.89 -9.35 -2.45
CA ALA A 487 12.52 -10.07 -3.55
C ALA A 487 11.56 -11.03 -4.27
N LEU A 488 10.25 -10.84 -4.08
CA LEU A 488 9.17 -11.60 -4.69
C LEU A 488 8.23 -10.74 -5.55
N ASN A 489 8.50 -9.44 -5.62
CA ASN A 489 7.76 -8.51 -6.45
C ASN A 489 8.12 -8.66 -7.92
N ARG A 490 7.11 -8.65 -8.78
CA ARG A 490 7.30 -8.84 -10.22
C ARG A 490 7.27 -7.51 -10.95
N TRP A 491 7.96 -7.45 -12.10
CA TRP A 491 7.76 -6.38 -13.05
C TRP A 491 6.46 -6.58 -13.85
N GLU A 492 5.66 -5.52 -14.01
CA GLU A 492 4.47 -5.52 -14.86
C GLU A 492 4.73 -4.71 -16.14
N PRO A 493 4.94 -5.36 -17.30
CA PRO A 493 5.37 -4.68 -18.53
C PRO A 493 4.29 -3.80 -19.17
N VAL A 494 3.01 -3.96 -18.82
CA VAL A 494 1.93 -3.07 -19.32
C VAL A 494 1.95 -1.75 -18.55
N ALA A 495 1.96 -1.82 -17.21
CA ALA A 495 2.00 -0.63 -16.35
C ALA A 495 3.41 -0.02 -16.25
N GLN A 496 4.45 -0.80 -16.56
CA GLN A 496 5.86 -0.48 -16.42
C GLN A 496 6.21 -0.06 -14.99
N CYS A 497 5.85 -0.92 -14.03
CA CYS A 497 6.14 -0.73 -12.60
C CYS A 497 6.29 -2.07 -11.85
N PRO A 498 6.94 -2.06 -10.66
CA PRO A 498 6.87 -3.19 -9.74
C PRO A 498 5.43 -3.43 -9.26
N ARG A 499 5.08 -4.70 -9.06
CA ARG A 499 3.80 -5.13 -8.47
C ARG A 499 4.02 -5.73 -7.11
N GLN A 500 3.05 -5.46 -6.24
CA GLN A 500 3.01 -5.92 -4.87
C GLN A 500 3.01 -7.44 -4.74
N LEU A 501 3.53 -7.95 -3.62
CA LEU A 501 3.59 -9.37 -3.29
C LEU A 501 2.19 -9.96 -3.23
N PHE A 502 1.29 -9.27 -2.54
CA PHE A 502 -0.05 -9.74 -2.22
C PHE A 502 -1.05 -9.50 -3.36
N ALA A 503 -0.78 -10.08 -4.54
CA ALA A 503 -1.76 -10.20 -5.62
C ALA A 503 -2.81 -11.31 -5.35
N ARG A 504 -2.52 -12.19 -4.39
CA ARG A 504 -3.36 -13.29 -3.89
C ARG A 504 -2.92 -13.65 -2.46
N GLN A 505 -3.69 -14.48 -1.77
CA GLN A 505 -3.41 -14.97 -0.41
C GLN A 505 -2.27 -16.02 -0.39
N ALA A 506 -1.11 -15.70 -0.95
CA ALA A 506 0.04 -16.59 -1.06
C ALA A 506 1.35 -15.81 -1.16
N ILE A 507 2.44 -16.46 -0.73
CA ILE A 507 3.83 -16.04 -0.96
C ILE A 507 4.45 -17.03 -1.97
N PRO A 508 4.25 -16.79 -3.28
CA PRO A 508 4.78 -17.66 -4.32
C PRO A 508 6.28 -17.46 -4.51
N MET A 509 6.96 -18.48 -5.00
CA MET A 509 8.29 -18.30 -5.57
C MET A 509 8.19 -17.51 -6.89
N VAL A 510 9.11 -16.58 -7.09
CA VAL A 510 9.33 -15.89 -8.37
C VAL A 510 10.78 -16.04 -8.81
N TRP A 511 11.01 -16.05 -10.11
CA TRP A 511 12.31 -16.36 -10.71
C TRP A 511 13.11 -15.09 -11.02
N ASP A 512 12.42 -14.15 -11.66
CA ASP A 512 12.82 -12.77 -11.84
C ASP A 512 11.99 -11.84 -10.94
N PHE A 513 12.62 -10.81 -10.40
CA PHE A 513 11.97 -9.85 -9.50
C PHE A 513 12.38 -8.41 -9.77
N ALA A 514 11.48 -7.49 -9.45
CA ALA A 514 11.69 -6.06 -9.53
C ALA A 514 11.97 -5.49 -8.14
N GLU A 515 13.15 -4.95 -7.94
CA GLU A 515 13.49 -4.16 -6.76
C GLU A 515 13.20 -2.69 -7.06
N GLY A 516 12.09 -2.15 -6.52
CA GLY A 516 11.73 -0.74 -6.67
C GLY A 516 12.63 0.19 -5.85
N ASN A 517 12.83 1.41 -6.34
CA ASN A 517 13.55 2.45 -5.61
C ASN A 517 12.66 3.07 -4.51
N PRO A 518 12.94 2.86 -3.21
CA PRO A 518 12.14 3.43 -2.14
C PRO A 518 12.25 4.96 -2.05
N LEU A 519 13.32 5.56 -2.59
CA LEU A 519 13.59 7.01 -2.53
C LEU A 519 13.18 7.77 -3.80
N GLY A 520 12.71 7.06 -4.83
CA GLY A 520 12.25 7.64 -6.09
C GLY A 520 10.85 8.27 -6.01
N THR A 521 10.22 8.50 -7.17
CA THR A 521 8.86 9.08 -7.25
C THR A 521 7.85 8.18 -7.97
N SER A 522 8.26 6.96 -8.29
CA SER A 522 7.47 5.98 -9.02
C SER A 522 6.77 4.98 -8.07
N SER A 523 5.97 4.08 -8.64
CA SER A 523 5.26 3.03 -7.90
C SER A 523 6.21 2.22 -7.01
N GLY A 524 5.86 2.08 -5.73
CA GLY A 524 6.68 1.38 -4.73
C GLY A 524 7.71 2.27 -4.02
N SER A 525 7.79 3.56 -4.36
CA SER A 525 8.54 4.55 -3.56
C SER A 525 7.76 4.99 -2.33
N TRP A 526 8.49 5.37 -1.28
CA TRP A 526 7.92 5.88 -0.03
C TRP A 526 6.97 7.06 -0.28
N GLN A 527 7.38 8.00 -1.13
CA GLN A 527 6.59 9.19 -1.46
C GLN A 527 5.20 8.81 -2.00
N VAL A 528 5.15 7.90 -2.98
CA VAL A 528 3.89 7.47 -3.58
C VAL A 528 3.00 6.74 -2.56
N LEU A 529 3.60 5.94 -1.66
CA LEU A 529 2.84 5.25 -0.62
C LEU A 529 2.26 6.23 0.41
N LEU A 530 3.05 7.20 0.86
CA LEU A 530 2.62 8.27 1.76
C LEU A 530 1.51 9.13 1.13
N ASP A 531 1.65 9.50 -0.14
CA ASP A 531 0.63 10.27 -0.87
C ASP A 531 -0.68 9.48 -1.02
N ASN A 532 -0.59 8.16 -1.22
CA ASN A 532 -1.78 7.30 -1.27
C ASN A 532 -2.47 7.22 0.09
N LEU A 533 -1.71 7.02 1.16
CA LEU A 533 -2.23 6.94 2.53
C LEU A 533 -2.89 8.26 2.95
N THR A 534 -2.20 9.38 2.75
CA THR A 534 -2.70 10.71 3.16
C THR A 534 -3.94 11.12 2.37
N ARG A 535 -4.07 10.72 1.10
CA ARG A 535 -5.30 10.90 0.31
C ARG A 535 -6.49 10.10 0.85
N SER A 536 -6.29 9.04 1.62
CA SER A 536 -7.38 8.31 2.27
C SER A 536 -8.09 9.17 3.32
N PHE A 537 -7.38 10.06 4.02
CA PHE A 537 -7.95 10.91 5.08
C PHE A 537 -8.87 12.00 4.55
N THR A 538 -8.58 12.51 3.36
CA THR A 538 -9.37 13.54 2.66
C THR A 538 -10.33 12.92 1.66
N SER A 539 -10.64 11.64 1.82
CA SER A 539 -11.59 10.96 0.94
C SER A 539 -13.01 11.03 1.52
N PRO A 540 -14.06 10.98 0.69
CA PRO A 540 -15.44 10.89 1.16
C PRO A 540 -15.68 9.75 2.17
N ALA A 541 -14.96 8.62 2.04
CA ALA A 541 -15.13 7.49 2.93
C ALA A 541 -14.63 7.79 4.36
N PHE A 542 -13.66 8.70 4.52
CA PHE A 542 -13.13 9.14 5.82
C PHE A 542 -13.61 10.53 6.23
N GLU A 543 -14.08 11.34 5.31
CA GLU A 543 -14.49 12.73 5.56
C GLU A 543 -16.02 12.78 5.78
N PHE A 544 -16.46 12.34 6.95
CA PHE A 544 -17.85 12.46 7.40
C PHE A 544 -17.90 12.89 8.87
N SER A 545 -19.03 13.45 9.30
CA SER A 545 -19.22 13.85 10.69
C SER A 545 -19.21 12.62 11.61
N ARG A 546 -18.21 12.53 12.49
CA ARG A 546 -18.08 11.46 13.48
C ARG A 546 -18.62 11.96 14.82
N GLN A 547 -19.90 11.72 15.07
CA GLN A 547 -20.55 12.13 16.32
C GLN A 547 -20.07 11.32 17.53
N LYS A 548 -19.57 10.09 17.32
CA LYS A 548 -19.18 9.16 18.37
C LYS A 548 -17.84 8.52 18.03
N SER A 549 -16.94 8.42 19.01
CA SER A 549 -15.68 7.67 18.85
C SER A 549 -15.96 6.16 18.90
N GLY A 550 -15.13 5.40 18.19
CA GLY A 550 -15.18 3.94 18.15
C GLY A 550 -14.21 3.38 19.17
N VAL A 551 -14.53 2.20 19.71
CA VAL A 551 -13.66 1.50 20.65
C VAL A 551 -13.14 0.24 19.99
N VAL A 552 -11.83 0.06 19.96
CA VAL A 552 -11.20 -1.11 19.34
C VAL A 552 -10.34 -1.84 20.35
N VAL A 553 -10.59 -3.14 20.50
CA VAL A 553 -9.90 -4.02 21.46
C VAL A 553 -9.30 -5.23 20.73
N GLN A 554 -8.10 -5.61 21.12
CA GLN A 554 -7.55 -6.92 20.73
C GLN A 554 -8.05 -7.97 21.71
N SER A 555 -8.99 -8.81 21.29
CA SER A 555 -9.54 -9.89 22.12
C SER A 555 -9.98 -11.08 21.25
N ASN A 556 -9.96 -12.27 21.85
CA ASN A 556 -10.41 -13.52 21.24
C ASN A 556 -11.94 -13.72 21.32
N ASP A 557 -12.63 -12.93 22.15
CA ASP A 557 -14.07 -13.02 22.37
C ASP A 557 -14.69 -11.66 22.81
N THR A 558 -16.02 -11.67 23.00
CA THR A 558 -16.80 -10.56 23.56
C THR A 558 -16.57 -10.35 25.07
N ALA A 559 -15.92 -11.28 25.78
CA ALA A 559 -15.71 -11.18 27.22
C ALA A 559 -14.63 -10.14 27.58
N GLY A 560 -13.70 -9.85 26.65
CA GLY A 560 -12.75 -8.73 26.76
C GLY A 560 -13.40 -7.34 26.64
N LEU A 561 -14.64 -7.26 26.17
CA LEU A 561 -15.46 -6.05 26.16
C LEU A 561 -16.38 -6.11 27.38
N SER A 562 -15.84 -5.93 28.58
CA SER A 562 -16.61 -5.99 29.82
C SER A 562 -17.83 -5.08 29.76
N TYR A 563 -18.96 -5.57 30.30
CA TYR A 563 -20.24 -4.84 30.43
C TYR A 563 -20.09 -3.44 31.07
N ASP A 564 -18.97 -3.18 31.76
CA ASP A 564 -18.61 -1.89 32.36
C ASP A 564 -18.36 -0.76 31.35
N PHE A 565 -18.12 -1.04 30.06
CA PHE A 565 -17.94 0.00 29.04
C PHE A 565 -19.25 0.68 28.60
N ALA A 566 -20.40 0.20 29.09
CA ALA A 566 -21.70 0.82 28.87
C ALA A 566 -22.00 1.97 29.85
N TYR A 567 -21.19 2.14 30.91
CA TYR A 567 -21.44 3.09 31.99
C TYR A 567 -20.13 3.63 32.60
N ASP A 568 -19.33 4.40 31.87
CA ASP A 568 -18.46 5.36 32.58
C ASP A 568 -17.96 6.52 31.71
N ALA A 569 -18.21 7.73 32.18
CA ALA A 569 -17.86 8.98 31.53
C ALA A 569 -16.49 9.54 31.97
N GLU A 570 -15.73 8.87 32.85
CA GLU A 570 -14.56 9.55 33.45
C GLU A 570 -13.25 8.77 33.64
N ARG A 571 -13.10 7.46 33.37
CA ARG A 571 -11.81 6.79 33.68
C ARG A 571 -11.42 5.63 32.78
N THR A 572 -10.59 5.85 31.75
CA THR A 572 -9.62 4.83 31.32
C THR A 572 -8.46 5.39 30.46
N ILE A 573 -7.38 5.87 31.09
CA ILE A 573 -6.03 5.87 30.50
C ILE A 573 -5.09 5.27 31.56
N SER A 574 -4.87 3.97 31.47
CA SER A 574 -3.78 3.24 32.12
C SER A 574 -4.06 1.75 31.94
N ARG A 575 -3.40 1.13 30.94
CA ARG A 575 -2.92 -0.27 30.93
C ARG A 575 -2.78 -0.78 29.50
N LEU A 576 -1.65 -0.46 28.87
CA LEU A 576 -0.98 -1.35 27.92
C LEU A 576 0.53 -1.22 28.21
N ARG A 577 0.99 -2.03 29.17
CA ARG A 577 2.38 -2.49 29.26
C ARG A 577 2.33 -3.97 28.93
N ILE A 578 2.76 -4.33 27.72
CA ILE A 578 3.49 -5.57 27.43
C ILE A 578 4.62 -5.14 26.49
#